data_AF-A0AAW8RZ78-F1
#
_entry.id   AF-A0AAW8RZ78-F1
#
_cell.length_a   1.000
_cell.length_b   1.000
_cell.length_c   1.000
_cell.angle_alpha   90.00
_cell.angle_beta   90.00
_cell.angle_gamma   90.00
#
_symmetry.space_group_name_H-M   'P 1'
#
loop_
_entity.id
_entity.type
_entity.pdbx_description
1 polymer ?
#
loop_
_entity_poly.entity_id
_entity_poly.type
_entity_poly.pdbx_seq_one_letter_code
_entity_poly.pdbx_strand_id
1 'polypeptide(L)'
;MSIIDDVKKLLNGTLDEKLKIVEKRTKERLSSLVKLDNVPEQLDYISYEVTLKRFNRIGQEGMTSYTQEGLSMVFPDSDFSEYQQEIDDFIKNNDPNYSNRTSAARFF
;
A
#
# COMPACT_ATOMS: atom_id res chain seq x y z
N MET A 1 7.72 13.39 -13.46
CA MET A 1 6.30 13.13 -13.77
C MET A 1 5.48 13.83 -12.70
N SER A 2 4.60 14.76 -13.07
CA SER A 2 3.86 15.55 -12.09
C SER A 2 2.74 14.73 -11.46
N ILE A 3 2.37 15.02 -10.20
CA ILE A 3 1.17 14.45 -9.56
C ILE A 3 -0.06 14.70 -10.43
N ILE A 4 -0.13 15.86 -11.08
CA ILE A 4 -1.24 16.22 -11.98
C ILE A 4 -1.34 15.25 -13.17
N ASP A 5 -0.21 14.84 -13.74
CA ASP A 5 -0.20 13.92 -14.88
C ASP A 5 -0.63 12.52 -14.47
N ASP A 6 -0.20 12.07 -13.29
CA ASP A 6 -0.62 10.78 -12.72
C ASP A 6 -2.13 10.76 -12.50
N VAL A 7 -2.70 11.80 -11.88
CA VAL A 7 -4.14 11.89 -11.62
C VAL A 7 -4.93 11.92 -12.94
N LYS A 8 -4.48 12.67 -13.95
CA LYS A 8 -5.12 12.68 -15.28
C LYS A 8 -5.15 11.29 -15.91
N LYS A 9 -4.06 10.54 -15.81
CA LYS A 9 -3.96 9.17 -16.33
C LYS A 9 -4.80 8.19 -15.52
N LEU A 10 -4.90 8.34 -14.20
CA LEU A 10 -5.78 7.52 -13.37
C LEU A 10 -7.25 7.69 -13.76
N LEU A 11 -7.68 8.92 -14.07
CA LEU A 11 -9.04 9.21 -14.50
C LEU A 11 -9.30 8.72 -15.94
N ASN A 12 -8.49 9.17 -16.90
CA ASN A 12 -8.80 9.06 -18.33
C ASN A 12 -7.78 8.27 -19.17
N GLY A 13 -6.71 7.77 -18.56
CA GLY A 13 -5.66 7.02 -19.26
C GLY A 13 -6.06 5.59 -19.61
N THR A 14 -5.19 4.91 -20.35
CA THR A 14 -5.38 3.50 -20.70
C THR A 14 -5.24 2.58 -19.48
N LEU A 15 -5.70 1.33 -19.59
CA LEU A 15 -5.52 0.31 -18.56
C LEU A 15 -4.06 0.21 -18.11
N ASP A 16 -3.13 0.12 -19.05
CA ASP A 16 -1.69 0.01 -18.77
C ASP A 16 -1.13 1.26 -18.07
N GLU A 17 -1.60 2.45 -18.43
CA GLU A 17 -1.19 3.69 -17.77
C GLU A 17 -1.66 3.72 -16.31
N LYS A 18 -2.90 3.31 -16.06
CA LYS A 18 -3.47 3.22 -14.72
C LYS A 18 -2.71 2.20 -13.89
N LEU A 19 -2.48 0.99 -14.41
CA LEU A 19 -1.75 -0.07 -13.73
C LEU A 19 -0.33 0.36 -13.37
N LYS A 20 0.41 0.98 -14.31
CA LYS A 20 1.77 1.49 -14.05
C LYS A 20 1.81 2.51 -12.92
N ILE A 21 0.81 3.41 -12.86
CA ILE A 21 0.75 4.42 -11.80
C ILE A 21 0.40 3.76 -10.47
N VAL A 22 -0.63 2.91 -10.41
CA VAL A 22 -1.03 2.25 -9.16
C VAL A 22 0.11 1.39 -8.62
N GLU A 23 0.76 0.59 -9.47
CA GLU A 23 1.90 -0.24 -9.08
C GLU A 23 3.03 0.63 -8.52
N LYS A 24 3.44 1.67 -9.27
CA LYS A 24 4.49 2.59 -8.84
C LYS A 24 4.18 3.22 -7.49
N ARG A 25 2.98 3.77 -7.30
CA ARG A 25 2.56 4.43 -6.05
C ARG A 25 2.45 3.44 -4.90
N THR A 26 2.09 2.19 -5.19
CA THR A 26 2.05 1.10 -4.21
C THR A 26 3.45 0.73 -3.74
N LYS A 27 4.40 0.56 -4.68
CA LYS A 27 5.80 0.27 -4.39
C LYS A 27 6.47 1.40 -3.61
N GLU A 28 6.26 2.66 -4.02
CA GLU A 28 6.76 3.85 -3.29
C GLU A 28 6.25 3.88 -1.84
N ARG A 29 4.99 3.51 -1.61
CA ARG A 29 4.42 3.47 -0.26
C ARG A 29 5.01 2.32 0.56
N LEU A 30 5.08 1.12 -0.01
CA LEU A 30 5.63 -0.04 0.67
C LEU A 30 7.11 0.15 1.01
N SER A 31 7.91 0.66 0.07
CA SER A 31 9.33 0.95 0.31
C SER A 31 9.52 1.97 1.43
N SER A 32 8.67 3.00 1.48
CA SER A 32 8.63 3.96 2.60
C SER A 32 8.27 3.31 3.94
N LEU A 33 7.37 2.33 3.99
CA LEU A 33 7.02 1.62 5.23
C LEU A 33 8.19 0.78 5.75
N VAL A 34 8.90 0.08 4.86
CA VAL A 34 10.08 -0.73 5.23
C VAL A 34 11.37 0.07 5.33
N LYS A 35 11.35 1.37 5.05
CA LYS A 35 12.49 2.29 5.08
C LYS A 35 13.63 1.87 4.14
N LEU A 36 13.28 1.35 2.98
CA LEU A 36 14.21 0.98 1.91
C LEU A 36 13.92 1.81 0.65
N ASP A 37 14.90 1.92 -0.23
CA ASP A 37 14.72 2.64 -1.49
C ASP A 37 13.81 1.87 -2.47
N ASN A 38 13.84 0.54 -2.42
CA ASN A 38 13.05 -0.34 -3.27
C ASN A 38 12.34 -1.41 -2.43
N VAL A 39 11.23 -1.93 -2.97
CA VAL A 39 10.53 -3.06 -2.37
C VAL A 39 11.41 -4.32 -2.51
N PRO A 40 11.71 -5.03 -1.43
CA PRO A 40 12.44 -6.29 -1.47
C PRO A 40 11.56 -7.40 -2.07
N GLU A 41 12.18 -8.35 -2.77
CA GLU A 41 11.48 -9.47 -3.44
C GLU A 41 10.57 -10.27 -2.49
N GLN A 42 10.97 -10.39 -1.22
CA GLN A 42 10.20 -11.07 -0.17
C GLN A 42 8.84 -10.42 0.11
N LEU A 43 8.66 -9.14 -0.26
CA LEU A 43 7.42 -8.38 -0.06
C LEU A 43 6.73 -8.06 -1.41
N ASP A 44 7.19 -8.61 -2.53
CA ASP A 44 6.59 -8.35 -3.85
C ASP A 44 5.13 -8.81 -3.91
N TYR A 45 4.78 -9.89 -3.20
CA TYR A 45 3.39 -10.38 -3.12
C TYR A 45 2.47 -9.33 -2.48
N ILE A 46 2.94 -8.57 -1.48
CA ILE A 46 2.18 -7.47 -0.88
C ILE A 46 1.94 -6.38 -1.91
N SER A 47 3.00 -6.02 -2.66
CA SER A 47 2.87 -5.03 -3.74
C SER A 47 1.85 -5.49 -4.79
N TYR A 48 1.85 -6.77 -5.16
CA TYR A 48 0.89 -7.34 -6.10
C TYR A 48 -0.55 -7.22 -5.61
N GLU A 49 -0.85 -7.75 -4.42
CA GLU A 49 -2.19 -7.77 -3.84
C GLU A 49 -2.73 -6.35 -3.60
N VAL A 50 -1.91 -5.45 -3.04
CA VAL A 50 -2.31 -4.06 -2.80
C VAL A 50 -2.52 -3.32 -4.11
N THR A 51 -1.70 -3.56 -5.14
CA THR A 51 -1.89 -2.97 -6.47
C THR A 51 -3.23 -3.38 -7.06
N LEU A 52 -3.58 -4.67 -6.98
CA LEU A 52 -4.86 -5.20 -7.45
C LEU A 52 -6.05 -4.54 -6.74
N LYS A 53 -6.02 -4.47 -5.40
CA LYS A 53 -7.07 -3.85 -4.59
C LYS A 53 -7.21 -2.34 -4.86
N ARG A 54 -6.10 -1.62 -5.02
CA ARG A 54 -6.10 -0.19 -5.37
C ARG A 54 -6.64 0.06 -6.77
N PHE A 55 -6.25 -0.78 -7.72
CA PHE A 55 -6.72 -0.68 -9.09
C PHE A 55 -8.26 -0.84 -9.17
N ASN A 56 -8.81 -1.82 -8.45
CA ASN A 56 -10.26 -2.06 -8.40
C ASN A 56 -11.05 -0.92 -7.73
N ARG A 57 -10.39 -0.04 -6.97
CA ARG A 57 -11.01 1.10 -6.27
C ARG A 57 -10.82 2.44 -6.98
N ILE A 58 -10.20 2.46 -8.16
CA ILE A 58 -10.07 3.71 -8.93
C ILE A 58 -11.48 4.26 -9.20
N GLY A 59 -11.70 5.53 -8.85
CA GLY A 59 -13.01 6.21 -8.91
C GLY A 59 -13.88 6.05 -7.67
N GLN A 60 -13.40 5.34 -6.63
CA GLN A 60 -14.08 5.13 -5.34
C GLN A 60 -13.19 5.52 -4.15
N GLU A 61 -12.18 6.36 -4.36
CA GLU A 61 -11.10 6.62 -3.40
C GLU A 61 -11.57 7.30 -2.10
N GLY A 62 -12.71 7.99 -2.13
CA GLY A 62 -13.33 8.63 -0.97
C GLY A 62 -14.37 7.78 -0.25
N MET A 63 -14.62 6.54 -0.71
CA MET A 63 -15.63 5.67 -0.13
C MET A 63 -15.01 4.82 0.97
N THR A 64 -15.61 4.85 2.17
CA THR A 64 -15.26 3.93 3.27
C THR A 64 -16.10 2.65 3.21
N SER A 65 -17.24 2.72 2.54
CA SER A 65 -18.09 1.58 2.20
C SER A 65 -18.90 1.85 0.94
N TYR A 66 -19.30 0.79 0.24
CA TYR A 66 -20.19 0.86 -0.91
C TYR A 66 -21.21 -0.27 -0.84
N THR A 67 -22.47 0.02 -1.17
CA THR A 67 -23.52 -1.01 -1.27
C THR A 67 -24.20 -0.92 -2.62
N GLN A 68 -24.23 -2.03 -3.35
CA GLN A 68 -24.94 -2.17 -4.63
C GLN A 68 -25.67 -3.51 -4.66
N GLU A 69 -26.96 -3.48 -5.02
CA GLU A 69 -27.80 -4.69 -5.19
C GLU A 69 -27.80 -5.64 -3.97
N GLY A 70 -27.57 -5.10 -2.76
CA GLY A 70 -27.51 -5.89 -1.52
C GLY A 70 -26.13 -6.47 -1.17
N LEU A 71 -25.10 -6.23 -1.99
CA LEU A 71 -23.71 -6.51 -1.65
C LEU A 71 -23.08 -5.28 -1.00
N SER A 72 -22.61 -5.42 0.24
CA SER A 72 -21.87 -4.37 0.95
C SER A 72 -20.38 -4.67 0.95
N MET A 73 -19.59 -3.70 0.49
CA MET A 73 -18.14 -3.70 0.58
C MET A 73 -17.69 -2.67 1.61
N VAL A 74 -16.74 -3.06 2.48
CA VAL A 74 -16.10 -2.17 3.46
C VAL A 74 -14.64 -2.03 3.05
N PHE A 75 -14.17 -0.79 2.98
CA PHE A 75 -12.78 -0.50 2.63
C PHE A 75 -11.98 -0.21 3.90
N PRO A 76 -10.78 -0.80 4.06
CA PRO A 76 -9.94 -0.53 5.23
C PRO A 76 -9.34 0.88 5.15
N ASP A 77 -9.04 1.46 6.32
CA ASP A 77 -8.38 2.77 6.41
C ASP A 77 -6.98 2.79 5.76
N SER A 78 -6.32 1.63 5.72
CA SER A 78 -5.03 1.44 5.07
C SER A 78 -4.97 0.10 4.35
N ASP A 79 -4.48 0.14 3.12
CA ASP A 79 -4.34 -1.05 2.27
C ASP A 79 -3.25 -2.00 2.74
N PHE A 80 -2.39 -1.54 3.65
CA PHE A 80 -1.29 -2.32 4.18
C PHE A 80 -1.60 -2.92 5.57
N SER A 81 -2.75 -2.61 6.16
CA SER A 81 -3.08 -3.03 7.53
C SER A 81 -3.09 -4.55 7.70
N GLU A 82 -3.54 -5.29 6.69
CA GLU A 82 -3.55 -6.75 6.73
C GLU A 82 -2.15 -7.38 6.65
N TYR A 83 -1.13 -6.63 6.19
CA TYR A 83 0.26 -7.10 6.07
C TYR A 83 1.19 -6.48 7.12
N GLN A 84 0.62 -5.85 8.15
CA GLN A 84 1.42 -5.11 9.15
C GLN A 84 2.41 -6.04 9.85
N GLN A 85 2.00 -7.28 10.15
CA GLN A 85 2.87 -8.25 10.82
C GLN A 85 4.08 -8.61 9.96
N GLU A 86 3.87 -8.90 8.67
CA GLU A 86 4.92 -9.28 7.73
C GLU A 86 5.89 -8.12 7.47
N ILE A 87 5.37 -6.89 7.37
CA ILE A 87 6.17 -5.67 7.27
C ILE A 87 7.01 -5.48 8.54
N ASP A 88 6.41 -5.63 9.72
CA ASP A 88 7.11 -5.47 11.00
C ASP A 88 8.18 -6.54 11.20
N ASP A 89 7.89 -7.78 10.84
CA ASP A 89 8.83 -8.89 10.94
C ASP A 89 9.97 -8.76 9.94
N PHE A 90 9.69 -8.25 8.73
CA PHE A 90 10.74 -7.86 7.79
C PHE A 90 11.65 -6.77 8.38
N ILE A 91 11.09 -5.68 8.92
CA ILE A 91 11.86 -4.59 9.52
C ILE A 91 12.70 -5.11 10.70
N LYS A 92 12.12 -5.93 11.58
CA LYS A 92 12.81 -6.56 12.72
C LYS A 92 14.04 -7.34 12.28
N ASN A 93 13.88 -8.18 11.27
CA ASN A 93 14.94 -9.06 10.80
C ASN A 93 16.06 -8.31 10.07
N ASN A 94 15.76 -7.10 9.56
CA ASN A 94 16.70 -6.29 8.78
C ASN A 94 17.23 -5.04 9.53
N ASP A 95 16.72 -4.71 10.71
CA ASP A 95 17.24 -3.65 11.57
C ASP A 95 17.96 -4.25 12.80
N PRO A 96 19.30 -4.24 12.84
CA PRO A 96 20.07 -4.76 13.97
C PRO A 96 19.82 -4.00 15.29
N ASN A 97 19.13 -2.86 15.25
CA ASN A 97 18.78 -2.04 16.41
C ASN A 97 17.30 -2.12 16.81
N TYR A 98 16.48 -2.99 16.19
CA TYR A 98 15.04 -3.01 16.42
C TYR A 98 14.66 -3.31 17.88
N SER A 99 15.31 -4.29 18.52
CA SER A 99 15.03 -4.72 19.91
C SER A 99 15.25 -3.60 20.95
N ASN A 100 16.16 -2.67 20.66
CA ASN A 100 16.48 -1.55 21.55
C ASN A 100 15.41 -0.45 21.53
N ARG A 101 14.59 -0.35 20.48
CA ARG A 101 13.57 0.69 20.32
C ARG A 101 12.23 0.32 20.96
N THR A 102 11.82 -0.94 20.85
CA THR A 102 10.53 -1.41 21.39
C THR A 102 10.54 -1.49 22.92
N SER A 103 11.70 -1.72 23.52
CA SER A 103 11.88 -1.79 24.98
C SER A 103 11.67 -0.43 25.67
N ALA A 104 11.88 0.68 24.96
CA ALA A 104 11.65 2.03 25.50
C ALA A 104 10.18 2.49 25.40
N ALA A 105 9.41 1.93 24.45
CA ALA A 105 8.03 2.36 24.19
C ALA A 105 6.96 1.60 25.00
N ARG A 106 7.34 0.56 25.77
CA ARG A 106 6.41 -0.22 26.60
C ARG A 106 6.33 0.25 28.06
N PHE A 107 7.00 1.36 28.41
CA PHE A 107 7.03 1.91 29.75
C PHE A 107 6.42 3.32 29.83
N PHE A 108 5.29 3.58 29.19
CA PHE A 108 4.42 4.73 29.49
C PHE A 108 2.96 4.40 29.17
#